data_AF-A0A538ES47-F1
#
_entry.id   AF-A0A538ES47-F1
#
_cell.length_a   1.000
_cell.length_b   1.000
_cell.length_c   1.000
_cell.angle_alpha   90.00
_cell.angle_beta   90.00
_cell.angle_gamma   90.00
#
_symmetry.space_group_name_H-M   'P 1'
#
loop_
_entity.id
_entity.type
_entity.pdbx_description
1 polymer ?
#
loop_
_entity_poly.entity_id
_entity_poly.type
_entity_poly.pdbx_seq_one_letter_code
_entity_poly.pdbx_strand_id
1 'polypeptide(L)'
;MQRVRPDAHLADGLRPVTVEVLVPGTQTTVQDLPGRQGLWAVGVPPSGAWDDRSFTLANRAVGNPPGAAGLEAVLRGPVLRFTVPTTVCVTGAATSSTVDGTPLAPGVPRLIEPGQRLDVGPIKGPGLRAYVAVAGGIAVPPTLGSRSTFLLGGFGGFGGRPLRKGDVLPVGVPTGTPVDVSADLPDLAGDWTIRVIPGPHGAPDYLTDAGARALFETQWRLDHRSDRTGVRLVGPGPEFARGDGGDAGLHPSNIHDSAYPVGGIMVSGGTPVIVGPDGPSLGGFVVPAVVIRADRWKLAQCRPGDRIRLVPVTPEEADEANGTRPPTGTPRAARWARPDALLALPAEGERPALVARRAGDHHLLVEVGPAELDLAVRLQVHLLAQAVGTPDGVVESVEGVRSLLLAVDETRLPLPHLAKTVAQAWQGLPALSTVELPAREVALPIAFDDPAAHEAMTRYQNSV
;
A
#
# COMPACT_ATOMS: atom_id res chain seq x y z
N MET A 1 21.81 1.33 -24.82
CA MET A 1 20.94 1.64 -25.98
C MET A 1 20.77 0.38 -26.82
N GLN A 2 19.81 -0.48 -26.47
CA GLN A 2 19.33 -1.56 -27.36
C GLN A 2 17.93 -1.17 -27.78
N ARG A 3 17.78 -0.79 -29.07
CA ARG A 3 16.48 -0.55 -29.68
C ARG A 3 15.81 -1.91 -29.88
N VAL A 4 14.78 -2.18 -29.09
CA VAL A 4 13.87 -3.30 -29.33
C VAL A 4 13.08 -2.98 -30.61
N ARG A 5 13.11 -3.90 -31.58
CA ARG A 5 12.40 -3.77 -32.87
C ARG A 5 10.87 -3.85 -32.65
N PRO A 6 10.04 -3.23 -33.51
CA PRO A 6 8.60 -3.10 -33.32
C PRO A 6 7.76 -4.29 -33.80
N ASP A 7 8.35 -5.45 -34.06
CA ASP A 7 7.63 -6.60 -34.62
C ASP A 7 7.61 -7.74 -33.59
N ALA A 8 6.85 -7.56 -32.52
CA ALA A 8 6.45 -8.64 -31.64
C ALA A 8 5.07 -9.12 -32.12
N HIS A 9 5.01 -10.38 -32.58
CA HIS A 9 3.77 -11.09 -32.86
C HIS A 9 2.73 -10.79 -31.77
N LEU A 10 1.59 -10.23 -32.17
CA LEU A 10 0.42 -10.09 -31.30
C LEU A 10 0.09 -11.49 -30.76
N ALA A 11 0.34 -11.71 -29.47
CA ALA A 11 -0.03 -12.94 -28.80
C ALA A 11 -1.54 -13.19 -28.97
N ASP A 12 -1.92 -14.47 -29.09
CA ASP A 12 -3.33 -14.88 -29.17
C ASP A 12 -4.15 -14.20 -28.07
N GLY A 13 -5.23 -13.52 -28.47
CA GLY A 13 -6.14 -12.81 -27.55
C GLY A 13 -5.97 -11.28 -27.47
N LEU A 14 -5.04 -10.67 -28.21
CA LEU A 14 -4.99 -9.22 -28.37
C LEU A 14 -5.86 -8.77 -29.55
N ARG A 15 -6.72 -7.77 -29.34
CA ARG A 15 -7.37 -7.08 -30.47
C ARG A 15 -6.37 -6.06 -31.04
N PRO A 16 -6.47 -5.71 -32.34
CA PRO A 16 -5.82 -4.51 -32.89
C PRO A 16 -6.47 -3.21 -32.34
N VAL A 17 -7.06 -3.25 -31.14
CA VAL A 17 -7.55 -2.09 -30.41
C VAL A 17 -6.33 -1.37 -29.85
N THR A 18 -6.15 -0.13 -30.28
CA THR A 18 -5.08 0.74 -29.80
C THR A 18 -5.69 1.96 -29.13
N VAL A 19 -5.41 2.12 -27.85
CA VAL A 19 -5.71 3.36 -27.12
C VAL A 19 -4.49 4.25 -27.24
N GLU A 20 -4.61 5.32 -28.01
CA GLU A 20 -3.52 6.26 -28.22
C GLU A 20 -3.58 7.40 -27.22
N VAL A 21 -2.44 7.69 -26.59
CA VAL A 21 -2.28 8.78 -25.65
C VAL A 21 -1.97 10.07 -26.41
N LEU A 22 -2.96 10.92 -26.60
CA LEU A 22 -2.77 12.25 -27.21
C LEU A 22 -2.11 13.22 -26.23
N VAL A 23 -2.55 13.18 -24.97
CA VAL A 23 -1.99 13.95 -23.85
C VAL A 23 -1.91 13.01 -22.63
N PRO A 24 -0.76 12.90 -21.95
CA PRO A 24 -0.59 11.92 -20.87
C PRO A 24 -1.20 12.32 -19.53
N GLY A 25 -1.63 13.58 -19.37
CA GLY A 25 -1.96 14.13 -18.04
C GLY A 25 -0.71 14.48 -17.23
N THR A 26 -0.86 14.69 -15.92
CA THR A 26 0.27 15.04 -15.04
C THR A 26 1.11 13.80 -14.72
N GLN A 27 0.47 12.74 -14.26
CA GLN A 27 1.08 11.43 -14.03
C GLN A 27 -0.02 10.37 -14.17
N THR A 28 -0.03 9.66 -15.29
CA THR A 28 -0.95 8.56 -15.55
C THR A 28 -0.17 7.27 -15.66
N THR A 29 -0.58 6.23 -14.94
CA THR A 29 0.10 4.92 -14.91
C THR A 29 -0.89 3.78 -15.15
N VAL A 30 -0.39 2.65 -15.65
CA VAL A 30 -1.17 1.41 -15.70
C VAL A 30 -1.11 0.76 -14.32
N GLN A 31 -2.27 0.44 -13.77
CA GLN A 31 -2.41 -0.24 -12.49
C GLN A 31 -3.39 -1.39 -12.63
N ASP A 32 -3.24 -2.42 -11.80
CA ASP A 32 -4.21 -3.47 -11.58
C ASP A 32 -4.49 -3.66 -10.08
N LEU A 33 -5.36 -4.62 -9.74
CA LEU A 33 -5.59 -5.07 -8.37
C LEU A 33 -5.50 -6.60 -8.33
N PRO A 34 -5.00 -7.19 -7.22
CA PRO A 34 -4.51 -6.53 -6.01
C PRO A 34 -3.09 -5.95 -6.14
N GLY A 35 -2.50 -5.88 -7.34
CA GLY A 35 -1.11 -5.50 -7.53
C GLY A 35 -0.16 -6.71 -7.42
N ARG A 36 1.13 -6.45 -7.18
CA ARG A 36 2.20 -7.47 -7.08
C ARG A 36 2.27 -8.03 -5.65
N GLN A 37 1.69 -9.20 -5.44
CA GLN A 37 1.61 -9.84 -4.12
C GLN A 37 2.79 -10.79 -3.85
N GLY A 38 3.09 -11.05 -2.57
CA GLY A 38 4.04 -12.09 -2.13
C GLY A 38 5.53 -11.71 -2.29
N LEU A 39 5.84 -10.43 -2.42
CA LEU A 39 7.20 -9.92 -2.65
C LEU A 39 7.60 -8.79 -1.68
N TRP A 40 6.79 -8.50 -0.67
CA TRP A 40 7.09 -7.50 0.36
C TRP A 40 8.34 -7.86 1.16
N ALA A 41 8.55 -9.18 1.38
CA ALA A 41 9.73 -9.72 2.05
C ALA A 41 11.06 -9.33 1.39
N VAL A 42 11.04 -9.05 0.08
CA VAL A 42 12.23 -8.64 -0.70
C VAL A 42 12.19 -7.16 -1.09
N GLY A 43 11.32 -6.37 -0.46
CA GLY A 43 11.24 -4.91 -0.70
C GLY A 43 10.55 -4.51 -1.99
N VAL A 44 9.79 -5.42 -2.59
CA VAL A 44 9.07 -5.18 -3.84
C VAL A 44 7.61 -4.89 -3.50
N PRO A 45 7.13 -3.63 -3.63
CA PRO A 45 5.84 -3.22 -3.09
C PRO A 45 4.66 -3.74 -3.91
N PRO A 46 3.41 -3.78 -3.41
CA PRO A 46 2.29 -4.23 -4.23
C PRO A 46 1.98 -3.31 -5.40
N SER A 47 2.24 -2.00 -5.27
CA SER A 47 1.70 -1.00 -6.18
C SER A 47 0.18 -1.16 -6.31
N GLY A 48 -0.36 -1.21 -7.52
CA GLY A 48 -1.80 -1.27 -7.73
C GLY A 48 -2.46 0.09 -7.66
N ALA A 49 -3.74 0.10 -8.03
CA ALA A 49 -4.58 1.27 -7.90
C ALA A 49 -4.70 1.63 -6.41
N TRP A 50 -4.40 2.88 -6.06
CA TRP A 50 -4.33 3.27 -4.66
C TRP A 50 -5.73 3.43 -4.05
N ASP A 51 -6.67 4.06 -4.77
CA ASP A 51 -8.09 3.98 -4.48
C ASP A 51 -8.64 2.70 -5.14
N ASP A 52 -8.49 1.59 -4.42
CA ASP A 52 -8.96 0.28 -4.83
C ASP A 52 -10.48 0.29 -5.11
N ARG A 53 -11.25 1.04 -4.32
CA ARG A 53 -12.70 1.13 -4.42
C ARG A 53 -13.16 1.75 -5.75
N SER A 54 -12.68 2.95 -6.09
CA SER A 54 -13.03 3.61 -7.34
C SER A 54 -12.55 2.80 -8.55
N PHE A 55 -11.37 2.19 -8.47
CA PHE A 55 -10.81 1.38 -9.54
C PHE A 55 -11.61 0.09 -9.79
N THR A 56 -12.00 -0.63 -8.72
CA THR A 56 -12.89 -1.79 -8.83
C THR A 56 -14.22 -1.41 -9.49
N LEU A 57 -14.82 -0.28 -9.09
CA LEU A 57 -16.07 0.21 -9.68
C LEU A 57 -15.89 0.57 -11.16
N ALA A 58 -14.78 1.20 -11.56
CA ALA A 58 -14.50 1.48 -12.97
C ALA A 58 -14.47 0.20 -13.80
N ASN A 59 -13.74 -0.81 -13.34
CA ASN A 59 -13.65 -2.10 -14.02
C ASN A 59 -15.00 -2.81 -14.08
N ARG A 60 -15.76 -2.83 -12.98
CA ARG A 60 -17.11 -3.39 -12.96
C ARG A 60 -18.02 -2.70 -13.98
N ALA A 61 -17.95 -1.37 -14.07
CA ALA A 61 -18.79 -0.58 -14.96
C ALA A 61 -18.64 -0.95 -16.45
N VAL A 62 -17.46 -1.38 -16.86
CA VAL A 62 -17.18 -1.82 -18.24
C VAL A 62 -17.23 -3.34 -18.42
N GLY A 63 -17.64 -4.09 -17.39
CA GLY A 63 -17.74 -5.55 -17.42
C GLY A 63 -16.40 -6.29 -17.30
N ASN A 64 -15.36 -5.65 -16.79
CA ASN A 64 -14.06 -6.27 -16.61
C ASN A 64 -14.01 -7.18 -15.37
N PRO A 65 -13.17 -8.24 -15.37
CA PRO A 65 -12.89 -9.00 -14.17
C PRO A 65 -12.12 -8.17 -13.12
N PRO A 66 -12.18 -8.51 -11.81
CA PRO A 66 -11.57 -7.72 -10.72
C PRO A 66 -10.06 -7.42 -10.85
N GLY A 67 -9.31 -8.25 -11.58
CA GLY A 67 -7.87 -8.07 -11.81
C GLY A 67 -7.50 -7.41 -13.14
N ALA A 68 -8.47 -6.89 -13.89
CA ALA A 68 -8.17 -6.19 -15.14
C ALA A 68 -7.40 -4.89 -14.87
N ALA A 69 -6.37 -4.64 -15.67
CA ALA A 69 -5.62 -3.41 -15.58
C ALA A 69 -6.38 -2.23 -16.20
N GLY A 70 -6.20 -1.06 -15.61
CA GLY A 70 -6.76 0.21 -16.04
C GLY A 70 -5.74 1.33 -15.82
N LEU A 71 -6.19 2.57 -15.92
CA LEU A 71 -5.32 3.73 -15.73
C LEU A 71 -5.63 4.43 -14.41
N GLU A 72 -4.59 4.74 -13.63
CA GLU A 72 -4.65 5.68 -12.51
C GLU A 72 -4.03 7.00 -12.96
N ALA A 73 -4.75 8.11 -12.81
CA ALA A 73 -4.27 9.45 -13.12
C ALA A 73 -4.36 10.39 -11.91
N VAL A 74 -3.32 11.21 -11.72
CA VAL A 74 -3.19 12.14 -10.60
C VAL A 74 -3.30 13.59 -11.10
N LEU A 75 -4.04 14.45 -10.39
CA LEU A 75 -4.28 15.90 -10.67
C LEU A 75 -4.99 16.23 -11.99
N ARG A 76 -4.53 15.68 -13.12
CA ARG A 76 -5.12 15.83 -14.45
C ARG A 76 -4.94 14.52 -15.20
N GLY A 77 -6.03 14.01 -15.74
CA GLY A 77 -6.02 12.78 -16.51
C GLY A 77 -5.64 12.96 -17.97
N PRO A 78 -5.52 11.84 -18.70
CA PRO A 78 -5.09 11.83 -20.09
C PRO A 78 -6.20 12.26 -21.06
N VAL A 79 -5.77 12.60 -22.27
CA VAL A 79 -6.63 12.63 -23.47
C VAL A 79 -6.30 11.42 -24.32
N LEU A 80 -7.29 10.55 -24.53
CA LEU A 80 -7.14 9.26 -25.19
C LEU A 80 -7.97 9.21 -26.47
N ARG A 81 -7.40 8.67 -27.55
CA ARG A 81 -8.11 8.37 -28.80
C ARG A 81 -8.24 6.87 -28.98
N PHE A 82 -9.41 6.44 -29.43
CA PHE A 82 -9.74 5.03 -29.65
C PHE A 82 -9.83 4.73 -31.14
N THR A 83 -9.24 3.64 -31.59
CA THR A 83 -9.23 3.27 -33.02
C THR A 83 -10.37 2.34 -33.43
N VAL A 84 -11.10 1.78 -32.46
CA VAL A 84 -12.26 0.91 -32.68
C VAL A 84 -13.34 1.19 -31.62
N PRO A 85 -14.61 0.78 -31.84
CA PRO A 85 -15.67 0.98 -30.86
C PRO A 85 -15.31 0.31 -29.52
N THR A 86 -15.31 1.10 -28.44
CA THR A 86 -14.81 0.66 -27.13
C THR A 86 -15.62 1.27 -26.00
N THR A 87 -16.09 0.45 -25.05
CA THR A 87 -16.74 0.97 -23.84
C THR A 87 -15.69 1.40 -22.82
N VAL A 88 -15.85 2.59 -22.27
CA VAL A 88 -14.99 3.14 -21.22
C VAL A 88 -15.82 3.60 -20.03
N CYS A 89 -15.21 3.68 -18.86
CA CYS A 89 -15.77 4.33 -17.69
C CYS A 89 -14.67 5.10 -16.97
N VAL A 90 -15.05 6.24 -16.38
CA VAL A 90 -14.20 7.03 -15.50
C VAL A 90 -14.77 7.02 -14.08
N THR A 91 -13.92 6.96 -13.06
CA THR A 91 -14.34 7.01 -11.64
C THR A 91 -13.31 7.78 -10.80
N GLY A 92 -13.46 7.76 -9.48
CA GLY A 92 -12.69 8.61 -8.56
C GLY A 92 -13.05 10.07 -8.79
N ALA A 93 -12.05 10.95 -8.77
CA ALA A 93 -12.25 12.39 -8.86
C ALA A 93 -12.39 12.92 -10.31
N ALA A 94 -12.81 12.08 -11.26
CA ALA A 94 -12.87 12.35 -12.71
C ALA A 94 -14.07 13.22 -13.15
N THR A 95 -14.42 14.26 -12.38
CA THR A 95 -15.68 15.04 -12.54
C THR A 95 -15.71 15.98 -13.75
N SER A 96 -14.56 16.24 -14.39
CA SER A 96 -14.46 17.11 -15.58
C SER A 96 -14.39 16.35 -16.91
N SER A 97 -14.68 15.04 -16.89
CA SER A 97 -14.46 14.18 -18.04
C SER A 97 -15.42 14.47 -19.19
N THR A 98 -14.95 14.37 -20.43
CA THR A 98 -15.76 14.53 -21.64
C THR A 98 -15.40 13.53 -22.72
N VAL A 99 -16.36 13.26 -23.62
CA VAL A 99 -16.15 12.59 -24.90
C VAL A 99 -16.46 13.57 -26.01
N ASP A 100 -15.45 13.99 -26.76
CA ASP A 100 -15.53 15.06 -27.78
C ASP A 100 -16.29 16.31 -27.29
N GLY A 101 -16.01 16.72 -26.04
CA GLY A 101 -16.65 17.88 -25.39
C GLY A 101 -18.01 17.61 -24.76
N THR A 102 -18.62 16.44 -24.98
CA THR A 102 -19.85 16.03 -24.28
C THR A 102 -19.51 15.51 -22.88
N PRO A 103 -20.13 16.00 -21.79
CA PRO A 103 -19.83 15.53 -20.43
C PRO A 103 -19.99 14.02 -20.26
N LEU A 104 -19.05 13.41 -19.53
CA LEU A 104 -19.09 12.02 -19.10
C LEU A 104 -19.13 11.98 -17.57
N ALA A 105 -20.27 11.55 -17.02
CA ALA A 105 -20.44 11.41 -15.58
C ALA A 105 -19.60 10.22 -15.05
N PRO A 106 -18.92 10.36 -13.90
CA PRO A 106 -18.24 9.24 -13.26
C PRO A 106 -19.20 8.06 -12.98
N GLY A 107 -18.71 6.84 -13.18
CA GLY A 107 -19.47 5.60 -12.95
C GLY A 107 -20.44 5.21 -14.07
N VAL A 108 -20.66 6.08 -15.05
CA VAL A 108 -21.53 5.79 -16.20
C VAL A 108 -20.69 5.27 -17.37
N PRO A 109 -20.86 4.00 -17.79
CA PRO A 109 -20.13 3.47 -18.94
C PRO A 109 -20.59 4.16 -20.23
N ARG A 110 -19.64 4.45 -21.12
CA ARG A 110 -19.88 5.11 -22.39
C ARG A 110 -19.22 4.36 -23.53
N LEU A 111 -19.99 4.06 -24.57
CA LEU A 111 -19.44 3.61 -25.85
C LEU A 111 -18.74 4.77 -26.55
N ILE A 112 -17.49 4.55 -26.91
CA ILE A 112 -16.64 5.47 -27.67
C ILE A 112 -16.50 4.92 -29.07
N GLU A 113 -16.89 5.71 -30.07
CA GLU A 113 -16.74 5.36 -31.49
C GLU A 113 -15.29 5.59 -31.98
N PRO A 114 -14.87 4.96 -33.08
CA PRO A 114 -13.55 5.17 -33.66
C PRO A 114 -13.25 6.65 -33.93
N GLY A 115 -12.07 7.10 -33.50
CA GLY A 115 -11.59 8.47 -33.68
C GLY A 115 -12.04 9.45 -32.59
N GLN A 116 -13.04 9.09 -31.78
CA GLN A 116 -13.49 9.93 -30.66
C GLN A 116 -12.44 10.01 -29.56
N ARG A 117 -12.52 11.09 -28.77
CA ARG A 117 -11.55 11.41 -27.73
C ARG A 117 -12.20 11.44 -26.36
N LEU A 118 -11.68 10.63 -25.44
CA LEU A 118 -11.93 10.77 -24.02
C LEU A 118 -10.92 11.78 -23.45
N ASP A 119 -11.39 12.91 -22.93
CA ASP A 119 -10.59 13.84 -22.13
C ASP A 119 -11.04 13.73 -20.68
N VAL A 120 -10.18 13.18 -19.81
CA VAL A 120 -10.47 13.08 -18.36
C VAL A 120 -10.41 14.46 -17.68
N GLY A 121 -9.66 15.39 -18.26
CA GLY A 121 -9.57 16.76 -17.78
C GLY A 121 -8.83 16.91 -16.44
N PRO A 122 -8.84 18.14 -15.88
CA PRO A 122 -8.32 18.40 -14.55
C PRO A 122 -9.27 17.86 -13.47
N ILE A 123 -8.71 17.41 -12.36
CA ILE A 123 -9.47 17.02 -11.17
C ILE A 123 -9.82 18.28 -10.39
N LYS A 124 -11.08 18.73 -10.56
CA LYS A 124 -11.64 19.91 -9.91
C LYS A 124 -12.51 19.49 -8.73
N GLY A 125 -12.25 20.05 -7.54
CA GLY A 125 -12.99 19.72 -6.31
C GLY A 125 -12.26 18.69 -5.43
N PRO A 126 -12.98 18.06 -4.49
CA PRO A 126 -12.46 17.01 -3.62
C PRO A 126 -11.86 15.83 -4.39
N GLY A 127 -10.88 15.15 -3.81
CA GLY A 127 -10.20 14.02 -4.44
C GLY A 127 -8.98 14.40 -5.28
N LEU A 128 -8.05 13.46 -5.46
CA LEU A 128 -6.76 13.68 -6.13
C LEU A 128 -6.55 12.75 -7.33
N ARG A 129 -7.26 11.62 -7.37
CA ARG A 129 -7.04 10.55 -8.36
C ARG A 129 -8.29 10.21 -9.15
N ALA A 130 -8.11 10.09 -10.45
CA ALA A 130 -9.10 9.62 -11.41
C ALA A 130 -8.69 8.24 -11.93
N TYR A 131 -9.68 7.42 -12.25
CA TYR A 131 -9.45 6.09 -12.83
C TYR A 131 -10.16 5.96 -14.15
N VAL A 132 -9.51 5.30 -15.12
CA VAL A 132 -10.09 4.99 -16.43
C VAL A 132 -10.06 3.48 -16.62
N ALA A 133 -11.23 2.88 -16.79
CA ALA A 133 -11.36 1.50 -17.22
C ALA A 133 -11.78 1.46 -18.68
N VAL A 134 -11.21 0.49 -19.39
CA VAL A 134 -11.52 0.18 -20.79
C VAL A 134 -12.01 -1.26 -20.83
N ALA A 135 -13.13 -1.53 -21.51
CA ALA A 135 -13.65 -2.89 -21.65
C ALA A 135 -12.58 -3.83 -22.25
N GLY A 136 -12.33 -4.96 -21.59
CA GLY A 136 -11.24 -5.90 -21.90
C GLY A 136 -9.93 -5.62 -21.15
N GLY A 137 -9.80 -4.46 -20.50
CA GLY A 137 -8.64 -4.05 -19.72
C GLY A 137 -7.41 -3.67 -20.56
N ILE A 138 -6.47 -2.96 -19.96
CA ILE A 138 -5.19 -2.61 -20.58
C ILE A 138 -4.28 -3.85 -20.59
N ALA A 139 -3.96 -4.37 -21.77
CA ALA A 139 -3.33 -5.68 -21.96
C ALA A 139 -1.80 -5.61 -22.03
N VAL A 140 -1.16 -4.90 -21.08
CA VAL A 140 0.30 -4.92 -20.94
C VAL A 140 0.77 -6.26 -20.34
N PRO A 141 2.01 -6.71 -20.62
CA PRO A 141 2.55 -7.92 -20.00
C PRO A 141 2.66 -7.79 -18.48
N PRO A 142 2.33 -8.84 -17.70
CA PRO A 142 2.59 -8.83 -16.27
C PRO A 142 4.10 -8.88 -16.00
N THR A 143 4.54 -8.17 -14.97
CA THR A 143 5.89 -8.22 -14.41
C THR A 143 5.76 -8.64 -12.95
N LEU A 144 6.44 -9.73 -12.56
CA LEU A 144 6.34 -10.28 -11.20
C LEU A 144 4.89 -10.52 -10.77
N GLY A 145 4.09 -11.12 -11.66
CA GLY A 145 2.71 -11.52 -11.38
C GLY A 145 1.63 -10.44 -11.54
N SER A 146 1.98 -9.16 -11.79
CA SER A 146 0.99 -8.10 -11.98
C SER A 146 1.37 -7.09 -13.05
N ARG A 147 0.37 -6.35 -13.54
CA ARG A 147 0.47 -5.28 -14.56
C ARG A 147 0.66 -3.90 -13.95
N SER A 148 0.79 -3.79 -12.64
CA SER A 148 0.96 -2.52 -11.95
C SER A 148 2.32 -1.88 -12.18
N THR A 149 2.33 -0.57 -12.43
CA THR A 149 3.57 0.22 -12.53
C THR A 149 4.13 0.54 -11.15
N PHE A 150 5.39 0.20 -10.91
CA PHE A 150 6.18 0.70 -9.79
C PHE A 150 7.14 1.78 -10.27
N LEU A 151 6.81 3.04 -9.96
CA LEU A 151 7.54 4.19 -10.49
C LEU A 151 8.97 4.28 -9.97
N LEU A 152 9.19 4.06 -8.68
CA LEU A 152 10.52 4.16 -8.07
C LEU A 152 11.45 3.06 -8.58
N GLY A 153 10.93 1.84 -8.74
CA GLY A 153 11.68 0.71 -9.30
C GLY A 153 11.81 0.71 -10.83
N GLY A 154 11.02 1.52 -11.54
CA GLY A 154 11.10 1.64 -12.99
C GLY A 154 10.65 0.40 -13.76
N PHE A 155 9.70 -0.38 -13.24
CA PHE A 155 9.20 -1.59 -13.89
C PHE A 155 7.68 -1.79 -13.76
N GLY A 156 7.13 -2.74 -14.52
CA GLY A 156 5.70 -3.03 -14.57
C GLY A 156 4.89 -2.01 -15.39
N GLY A 157 3.61 -2.31 -15.63
CA GLY A 157 2.72 -1.52 -16.48
C GLY A 157 3.30 -1.22 -17.87
N PHE A 158 3.15 0.03 -18.34
CA PHE A 158 3.65 0.42 -19.66
C PHE A 158 5.09 0.93 -19.60
N GLY A 159 6.05 -0.01 -19.65
CA GLY A 159 7.47 0.29 -19.68
C GLY A 159 8.04 0.87 -18.37
N GLY A 160 7.40 0.59 -17.23
CA GLY A 160 7.89 1.00 -15.91
C GLY A 160 7.81 2.49 -15.61
N ARG A 161 6.95 3.23 -16.32
CA ARG A 161 6.91 4.69 -16.27
C ARG A 161 5.49 5.25 -16.41
N PRO A 162 5.28 6.54 -16.13
CA PRO A 162 4.06 7.22 -16.54
C PRO A 162 3.91 7.21 -18.07
N LEU A 163 2.67 7.29 -18.53
CA LEU A 163 2.33 7.43 -19.94
C LEU A 163 2.95 8.71 -20.52
N ARG A 164 3.21 8.67 -21.82
CA ARG A 164 3.75 9.78 -22.62
C ARG A 164 2.89 9.97 -23.86
N LYS A 165 2.95 11.17 -24.44
CA LYS A 165 2.31 11.46 -25.72
C LYS A 165 2.82 10.50 -26.80
N GLY A 166 1.89 9.94 -27.57
CA GLY A 166 2.16 8.98 -28.64
C GLY A 166 2.32 7.54 -28.16
N ASP A 167 2.23 7.27 -26.85
CA ASP A 167 2.11 5.90 -26.38
C ASP A 167 0.83 5.26 -26.94
N VAL A 168 0.93 3.98 -27.29
CA VAL A 168 -0.17 3.19 -27.80
C VAL A 168 -0.34 1.98 -26.89
N LEU A 169 -1.49 1.92 -26.21
CA LEU A 169 -1.77 0.88 -25.23
C LEU A 169 -2.58 -0.25 -25.87
N PRO A 170 -2.16 -1.51 -25.69
CA PRO A 170 -2.96 -2.66 -26.10
C PRO A 170 -4.16 -2.82 -25.17
N VAL A 171 -5.29 -3.30 -25.72
CA VAL A 171 -6.52 -3.60 -24.97
C VAL A 171 -6.91 -5.06 -25.19
N GLY A 172 -7.38 -5.70 -24.12
CA GLY A 172 -7.86 -7.08 -24.16
C GLY A 172 -9.22 -7.21 -24.83
N VAL A 173 -9.76 -8.42 -24.80
CA VAL A 173 -11.11 -8.71 -25.31
C VAL A 173 -12.14 -8.45 -24.20
N PRO A 174 -13.19 -7.65 -24.44
CA PRO A 174 -14.30 -7.50 -23.49
C PRO A 174 -14.95 -8.84 -23.15
N THR A 175 -15.16 -9.12 -21.87
CA THR A 175 -15.73 -10.40 -21.39
C THR A 175 -17.08 -10.25 -20.69
N GLY A 176 -17.47 -9.05 -20.27
CA GLY A 176 -18.71 -8.80 -19.53
C GLY A 176 -19.54 -7.68 -20.13
N THR A 177 -20.71 -7.48 -19.53
CA THR A 177 -21.67 -6.44 -19.94
C THR A 177 -21.45 -5.16 -19.13
N PRO A 178 -21.45 -3.98 -19.76
CA PRO A 178 -21.38 -2.72 -19.05
C PRO A 178 -22.56 -2.53 -18.08
N VAL A 179 -22.31 -1.87 -16.95
CA VAL A 179 -23.31 -1.54 -15.94
C VAL A 179 -23.04 -0.15 -15.36
N ASP A 180 -24.09 0.61 -15.09
CA ASP A 180 -23.98 1.89 -14.39
C ASP A 180 -23.68 1.64 -12.90
N VAL A 181 -22.59 2.20 -12.40
CA VAL A 181 -22.16 2.09 -10.99
C VAL A 181 -22.10 3.46 -10.31
N SER A 182 -22.67 4.50 -10.92
CA SER A 182 -22.63 5.87 -10.39
C SER A 182 -23.18 5.98 -8.97
N ALA A 183 -24.23 5.21 -8.65
CA ALA A 183 -24.82 5.14 -7.31
C ALA A 183 -23.94 4.44 -6.26
N ASP A 184 -22.94 3.64 -6.68
CA ASP A 184 -22.05 2.89 -5.79
C ASP A 184 -20.74 3.66 -5.47
N LEU A 185 -20.49 4.76 -6.19
CA LEU A 185 -19.27 5.55 -6.04
C LEU A 185 -19.17 6.13 -4.62
N PRO A 186 -17.96 6.13 -4.03
CA PRO A 186 -17.76 6.80 -2.76
C PRO A 186 -17.88 8.33 -2.90
N ASP A 187 -18.45 8.97 -1.88
CA ASP A 187 -18.36 10.42 -1.74
C ASP A 187 -16.92 10.85 -1.48
N LEU A 188 -16.49 11.92 -2.16
CA LEU A 188 -15.17 12.53 -1.98
C LEU A 188 -15.30 13.80 -1.12
N ALA A 189 -14.39 13.96 -0.15
CA ALA A 189 -14.39 15.07 0.79
C ALA A 189 -13.03 15.81 0.80
N GLY A 190 -12.97 16.98 1.44
CA GLY A 190 -11.70 17.69 1.73
C GLY A 190 -11.21 17.52 3.18
N ASP A 191 -12.09 17.03 4.06
CA ASP A 191 -11.77 16.63 5.43
C ASP A 191 -12.11 15.14 5.58
N TRP A 192 -11.16 14.35 6.05
CA TRP A 192 -11.22 12.90 6.04
C TRP A 192 -11.22 12.34 7.45
N THR A 193 -12.15 11.42 7.70
CA THR A 193 -12.09 10.52 8.85
C THR A 193 -11.55 9.18 8.40
N ILE A 194 -10.42 8.77 8.98
CA ILE A 194 -9.70 7.55 8.62
C ILE A 194 -9.67 6.63 9.84
N ARG A 195 -10.31 5.46 9.70
CA ARG A 195 -10.36 4.44 10.74
C ARG A 195 -9.05 3.66 10.80
N VAL A 196 -8.59 3.41 12.03
CA VAL A 196 -7.31 2.76 12.30
C VAL A 196 -7.44 1.73 13.42
N ILE A 197 -6.64 0.68 13.35
CA ILE A 197 -6.40 -0.23 14.48
C ILE A 197 -5.16 0.28 15.23
N PRO A 198 -5.25 0.58 16.54
CA PRO A 198 -4.08 0.86 17.36
C PRO A 198 -3.13 -0.33 17.41
N GLY A 199 -1.83 -0.05 17.38
CA GLY A 199 -0.77 -1.05 17.36
C GLY A 199 0.02 -1.10 16.04
N PRO A 200 1.15 -1.82 16.04
CA PRO A 200 1.67 -2.60 17.17
C PRO A 200 2.39 -1.73 18.23
N HIS A 201 3.00 -0.62 17.82
CA HIS A 201 3.84 0.23 18.68
C HIS A 201 3.07 1.39 19.34
N GLY A 202 1.74 1.31 19.38
CA GLY A 202 0.90 2.16 20.24
C GLY A 202 0.91 1.67 21.70
N ALA A 203 1.72 0.65 21.98
CA ALA A 203 1.96 0.05 23.29
C ALA A 203 2.69 1.03 24.25
N PRO A 204 2.57 0.82 25.58
CA PRO A 204 3.19 1.69 26.57
C PRO A 204 4.73 1.71 26.50
N ASP A 205 5.34 0.68 25.89
CA ASP A 205 6.79 0.56 25.73
C ASP A 205 7.38 1.62 24.77
N TYR A 206 6.55 2.22 23.92
CA TYR A 206 6.99 3.12 22.85
C TYR A 206 6.41 4.54 22.99
N LEU A 207 5.12 4.66 23.29
CA LEU A 207 4.42 5.94 23.42
C LEU A 207 3.82 6.10 24.81
N THR A 208 3.90 7.30 25.37
CA THR A 208 3.15 7.64 26.61
C THR A 208 1.65 7.65 26.33
N ASP A 209 0.82 7.61 27.37
CA ASP A 209 -0.63 7.68 27.21
C ASP A 209 -1.05 9.00 26.53
N ALA A 210 -0.35 10.10 26.85
CA ALA A 210 -0.57 11.39 26.23
C ALA A 210 -0.17 11.39 24.75
N GLY A 211 1.01 10.84 24.40
CA GLY A 211 1.45 10.73 23.02
C GLY A 211 0.53 9.87 22.16
N ALA A 212 0.05 8.75 22.70
CA ALA A 212 -0.91 7.91 22.00
C ALA A 212 -2.27 8.58 21.83
N ARG A 213 -2.81 9.27 22.85
CA ARG A 213 -4.08 10.03 22.72
C ARG A 213 -3.97 11.18 21.72
N ALA A 214 -2.86 11.92 21.75
CA ALA A 214 -2.60 13.02 20.83
C ALA A 214 -2.66 12.54 19.37
N LEU A 215 -2.26 11.30 19.08
CA LEU A 215 -2.37 10.72 17.73
C LEU A 215 -3.81 10.73 17.17
N PHE A 216 -4.80 10.43 18.02
CA PHE A 216 -6.19 10.28 17.62
C PHE A 216 -7.03 11.55 17.84
N GLU A 217 -6.64 12.39 18.79
CA GLU A 217 -7.35 13.65 19.09
C GLU A 217 -6.95 14.78 18.13
N THR A 218 -5.74 14.70 17.57
CA THR A 218 -5.23 15.68 16.60
C THR A 218 -5.99 15.64 15.28
N GLN A 219 -6.30 16.82 14.76
CA GLN A 219 -6.63 17.00 13.35
C GLN A 219 -5.34 17.27 12.57
N TRP A 220 -4.90 16.27 11.82
CA TRP A 220 -3.67 16.30 11.04
C TRP A 220 -3.88 17.05 9.74
N ARG A 221 -2.84 17.72 9.24
CA ARG A 221 -2.84 18.32 7.90
C ARG A 221 -1.94 17.51 6.98
N LEU A 222 -2.38 17.26 5.74
CA LEU A 222 -1.57 16.56 4.76
C LEU A 222 -0.41 17.43 4.25
N ASP A 223 0.81 16.92 4.30
CA ASP A 223 2.00 17.57 3.73
C ASP A 223 2.02 17.43 2.20
N HIS A 224 2.57 18.43 1.51
CA HIS A 224 2.76 18.46 0.07
C HIS A 224 3.75 17.44 -0.48
N ARG A 225 4.64 16.91 0.38
CA ARG A 225 5.62 15.84 0.05
C ARG A 225 5.03 14.43 0.10
N SER A 226 3.70 14.31 0.02
CA SER A 226 3.00 13.03 0.01
C SER A 226 2.87 12.49 -1.41
N ASP A 227 3.12 11.20 -1.59
CA ASP A 227 3.01 10.50 -2.87
C ASP A 227 2.62 9.03 -2.65
N ARG A 228 2.77 8.18 -3.67
CA ARG A 228 2.42 6.75 -3.58
C ARG A 228 3.29 5.96 -2.59
N THR A 229 4.43 6.49 -2.17
CA THR A 229 5.28 5.88 -1.12
C THR A 229 4.70 6.10 0.27
N GLY A 230 4.05 7.25 0.50
CA GLY A 230 3.37 7.50 1.75
C GLY A 230 2.74 8.89 1.87
N VAL A 231 1.80 8.98 2.80
CA VAL A 231 1.09 10.20 3.18
C VAL A 231 1.70 10.79 4.43
N ARG A 232 2.34 11.95 4.30
CA ARG A 232 3.00 12.63 5.41
C ARG A 232 2.02 13.56 6.12
N LEU A 233 2.00 13.50 7.45
CA LEU A 233 1.11 14.28 8.29
C LEU A 233 1.88 15.39 9.02
N VAL A 234 1.33 16.59 8.99
CA VAL A 234 1.79 17.75 9.76
C VAL A 234 0.92 17.90 11.00
N GLY A 235 1.55 17.94 12.16
CA GLY A 235 0.90 18.05 13.47
C GLY A 235 1.93 18.01 14.60
N PRO A 236 1.48 17.85 15.86
CA PRO A 236 2.38 17.69 17.00
C PRO A 236 3.19 16.41 16.89
N GLY A 237 4.46 16.46 17.27
CA GLY A 237 5.27 15.25 17.43
C GLY A 237 4.72 14.38 18.57
N PRO A 238 4.70 13.05 18.43
CA PRO A 238 4.22 12.19 19.49
C PRO A 238 5.17 12.17 20.69
N GLU A 239 4.61 12.00 21.88
CA GLU A 239 5.36 11.86 23.12
C GLU A 239 5.76 10.39 23.33
N PHE A 240 7.07 10.13 23.37
CA PHE A 240 7.64 8.80 23.50
C PHE A 240 7.83 8.40 24.97
N ALA A 241 7.68 7.11 25.26
CA ALA A 241 7.86 6.57 26.61
C ALA A 241 9.32 6.26 26.97
N ARG A 242 10.23 6.35 25.99
CA ARG A 242 11.65 6.01 26.11
C ARG A 242 12.53 7.20 25.73
N GLY A 243 13.74 7.24 26.28
CA GLY A 243 14.71 8.33 26.05
C GLY A 243 15.41 8.28 24.70
N ASP A 244 15.60 7.09 24.14
CA ASP A 244 16.23 6.83 22.85
C ASP A 244 15.82 5.45 22.29
N GLY A 245 16.32 5.09 21.11
CA GLY A 245 16.12 3.79 20.47
C GLY A 245 17.30 2.81 20.61
N GLY A 246 18.30 3.12 21.45
CA GLY A 246 19.50 2.31 21.62
C GLY A 246 20.31 2.13 20.34
N ASP A 247 20.78 0.90 20.10
CA ASP A 247 21.60 0.54 18.94
C ASP A 247 20.87 0.69 17.59
N ALA A 248 19.53 0.80 17.61
CA ALA A 248 18.72 1.09 16.43
C ALA A 248 18.71 2.58 16.04
N GLY A 249 19.26 3.45 16.88
CA GLY A 249 19.37 4.89 16.65
C GLY A 249 18.90 5.73 17.84
N LEU A 250 19.46 6.93 17.97
CA LEU A 250 19.28 7.76 19.16
C LEU A 250 17.90 8.39 19.30
N HIS A 251 17.13 8.54 18.22
CA HIS A 251 15.80 9.13 18.34
C HIS A 251 14.81 8.09 18.95
N PRO A 252 13.95 8.46 19.92
CA PRO A 252 12.98 7.55 20.55
C PRO A 252 11.98 6.84 19.62
N SER A 253 11.90 7.25 18.36
CA SER A 253 11.12 6.55 17.34
C SER A 253 11.82 5.31 16.80
N ASN A 254 13.13 5.18 16.99
CA ASN A 254 13.95 4.18 16.33
C ASN A 254 13.76 2.80 16.92
N ILE A 255 13.51 1.81 16.06
CA ILE A 255 13.45 0.39 16.40
C ILE A 255 14.37 -0.36 15.47
N HIS A 256 14.82 -1.54 15.88
CA HIS A 256 15.48 -2.46 14.98
C HIS A 256 14.57 -2.75 13.79
N ASP A 257 15.11 -2.69 12.58
CA ASP A 257 14.33 -2.71 11.34
C ASP A 257 13.27 -3.81 11.36
N SER A 258 12.02 -3.37 11.19
CA SER A 258 10.82 -4.17 11.25
C SER A 258 9.96 -3.89 10.03
N ALA A 259 9.14 -4.86 9.64
CA ALA A 259 8.31 -4.72 8.46
C ALA A 259 7.08 -3.86 8.74
N TYR A 260 6.73 -3.03 7.78
CA TYR A 260 5.56 -2.17 7.82
C TYR A 260 4.42 -2.79 7.04
N PRO A 261 3.21 -2.85 7.61
CA PRO A 261 2.02 -3.10 6.80
C PRO A 261 1.75 -1.86 5.93
N VAL A 262 1.23 -2.07 4.72
CA VAL A 262 0.64 -0.96 3.94
C VAL A 262 -0.43 -0.28 4.78
N GLY A 263 -0.48 1.04 4.78
CA GLY A 263 -1.35 1.82 5.69
C GLY A 263 -0.86 1.91 7.13
N GLY A 264 0.29 1.31 7.47
CA GLY A 264 0.94 1.52 8.76
C GLY A 264 1.38 2.98 8.91
N ILE A 265 1.11 3.58 10.07
CA ILE A 265 1.51 4.95 10.36
C ILE A 265 2.89 4.89 11.00
N MET A 266 3.96 4.99 10.22
CA MET A 266 5.33 5.06 10.75
C MET A 266 5.59 6.46 11.33
N VAL A 267 6.26 6.56 12.48
CA VAL A 267 6.68 7.85 13.04
C VAL A 267 8.16 8.03 12.79
N SER A 268 8.52 8.74 11.73
CA SER A 268 9.92 9.03 11.40
C SER A 268 10.40 10.26 12.18
N GLY A 269 11.15 10.02 13.25
CA GLY A 269 11.47 11.08 14.20
C GLY A 269 10.21 11.55 14.91
N GLY A 270 9.78 12.79 14.62
CA GLY A 270 8.50 13.33 15.08
C GLY A 270 7.39 13.36 14.02
N THR A 271 7.64 12.88 12.80
CA THR A 271 6.71 13.04 11.67
C THR A 271 5.96 11.74 11.38
N PRO A 272 4.63 11.67 11.56
CA PRO A 272 3.84 10.53 11.13
C PRO A 272 3.73 10.46 9.59
N VAL A 273 3.97 9.28 9.04
CA VAL A 273 3.85 8.97 7.61
C VAL A 273 3.05 7.68 7.47
N ILE A 274 1.96 7.72 6.71
CA ILE A 274 1.14 6.54 6.42
C ILE A 274 1.73 5.84 5.20
N VAL A 275 2.17 4.60 5.35
CA VAL A 275 2.81 3.81 4.28
C VAL A 275 1.84 3.60 3.11
N GLY A 276 2.24 4.01 1.91
CA GLY A 276 1.46 3.87 0.69
C GLY A 276 1.69 2.53 -0.03
N PRO A 277 1.00 2.30 -1.16
CA PRO A 277 1.13 1.05 -1.94
C PRO A 277 2.49 0.89 -2.64
N ASP A 278 3.25 1.98 -2.82
CA ASP A 278 4.64 1.97 -3.31
C ASP A 278 5.64 2.27 -2.18
N GLY A 279 5.19 2.11 -0.92
CA GLY A 279 5.97 2.46 0.27
C GLY A 279 7.08 1.46 0.62
N PRO A 280 7.92 1.81 1.60
CA PRO A 280 8.97 0.92 2.09
C PRO A 280 8.39 -0.30 2.81
N SER A 281 9.03 -1.46 2.64
CA SER A 281 8.64 -2.68 3.36
C SER A 281 9.28 -2.78 4.74
N LEU A 282 10.60 -2.72 4.84
CA LEU A 282 11.34 -2.71 6.11
C LEU A 282 11.74 -1.28 6.48
N GLY A 283 11.69 -0.96 7.77
CA GLY A 283 12.25 0.28 8.29
C GLY A 283 12.40 0.31 9.80
N GLY A 284 13.20 1.26 10.28
CA GLY A 284 13.65 1.36 11.66
C GLY A 284 12.84 2.32 12.54
N PHE A 285 11.54 2.51 12.29
CA PHE A 285 10.66 3.42 13.04
C PHE A 285 9.41 2.73 13.60
N VAL A 286 8.94 3.20 14.76
CA VAL A 286 7.69 2.74 15.38
C VAL A 286 6.47 2.97 14.50
N VAL A 287 5.46 2.12 14.69
CA VAL A 287 4.16 2.11 13.98
C VAL A 287 3.04 2.07 15.02
N PRO A 288 2.53 3.22 15.50
CA PRO A 288 1.53 3.23 16.56
C PRO A 288 0.12 2.81 16.18
N ALA A 289 -0.24 2.87 14.90
CA ALA A 289 -1.54 2.46 14.39
C ALA A 289 -1.45 2.11 12.90
N VAL A 290 -2.45 1.41 12.39
CA VAL A 290 -2.54 1.01 10.98
C VAL A 290 -3.94 1.28 10.44
N VAL A 291 -4.02 1.90 9.26
CA VAL A 291 -5.28 2.18 8.55
C VAL A 291 -5.94 0.88 8.12
N ILE A 292 -7.22 0.72 8.45
CA ILE A 292 -8.00 -0.47 8.05
C ILE A 292 -8.12 -0.54 6.53
N ARG A 293 -8.20 -1.75 5.97
CA ARG A 293 -8.29 -1.96 4.52
C ARG A 293 -9.42 -1.15 3.88
N ALA A 294 -10.60 -1.12 4.49
CA ALA A 294 -11.77 -0.38 4.00
C ALA A 294 -11.59 1.14 3.86
N ASP A 295 -10.60 1.74 4.53
CA ASP A 295 -10.36 3.19 4.53
C ASP A 295 -9.10 3.59 3.74
N ARG A 296 -8.28 2.63 3.29
CA ARG A 296 -7.05 2.93 2.55
C ARG A 296 -7.30 3.76 1.29
N TRP A 297 -8.42 3.55 0.61
CA TRP A 297 -8.78 4.32 -0.59
C TRP A 297 -8.91 5.83 -0.34
N LYS A 298 -9.27 6.24 0.89
CA LYS A 298 -9.38 7.65 1.26
C LYS A 298 -8.02 8.35 1.14
N LEU A 299 -6.94 7.66 1.52
CA LEU A 299 -5.57 8.18 1.42
C LEU A 299 -5.18 8.55 -0.01
N ALA A 300 -5.65 7.75 -0.98
CA ALA A 300 -5.42 7.98 -2.39
C ALA A 300 -6.16 9.22 -2.93
N GLN A 301 -7.21 9.67 -2.25
CA GLN A 301 -8.01 10.84 -2.64
C GLN A 301 -7.64 12.10 -1.86
N CYS A 302 -6.86 11.99 -0.78
CA CYS A 302 -6.38 13.13 -0.02
C CYS A 302 -5.49 14.05 -0.87
N ARG A 303 -5.63 15.36 -0.67
CA ARG A 303 -4.79 16.41 -1.25
C ARG A 303 -3.87 17.04 -0.22
N PRO A 304 -2.70 17.57 -0.63
CA PRO A 304 -1.93 18.49 0.20
C PRO A 304 -2.82 19.59 0.80
N GLY A 305 -2.77 19.73 2.11
CA GLY A 305 -3.60 20.68 2.85
C GLY A 305 -4.94 20.14 3.36
N ASP A 306 -5.43 18.99 2.89
CA ASP A 306 -6.60 18.32 3.46
C ASP A 306 -6.36 18.00 4.94
N ARG A 307 -7.46 17.88 5.70
CA ARG A 307 -7.39 17.50 7.11
C ARG A 307 -7.77 16.05 7.29
N ILE A 308 -7.03 15.37 8.16
CA ILE A 308 -7.27 13.96 8.51
C ILE A 308 -7.51 13.88 10.01
N ARG A 309 -8.58 13.21 10.41
CA ARG A 309 -8.76 12.71 11.77
C ARG A 309 -8.62 11.19 11.76
N LEU A 310 -7.72 10.69 12.60
CA LEU A 310 -7.54 9.27 12.84
C LEU A 310 -8.54 8.81 13.90
N VAL A 311 -9.36 7.81 13.59
CA VAL A 311 -10.38 7.28 14.51
C VAL A 311 -10.05 5.83 14.83
N PRO A 312 -9.71 5.51 16.09
CA PRO A 312 -9.50 4.12 16.49
C PRO A 312 -10.82 3.36 16.40
N VAL A 313 -10.74 2.12 15.89
CA VAL A 313 -11.86 1.18 15.82
C VAL A 313 -11.44 -0.17 16.39
N THR A 314 -12.41 -1.01 16.76
CA THR A 314 -12.12 -2.40 17.16
C THR A 314 -11.86 -3.29 15.95
N PRO A 315 -11.23 -4.47 16.12
CA PRO A 315 -11.10 -5.44 15.05
C PRO A 315 -12.44 -5.84 14.42
N GLU A 316 -13.49 -5.99 15.23
CA GLU A 316 -14.83 -6.37 14.77
C GLU A 316 -15.45 -5.26 13.90
N GLU A 317 -15.29 -3.99 14.29
CA GLU A 317 -15.71 -2.84 13.49
C GLU A 317 -14.92 -2.72 12.18
N ALA A 318 -13.64 -3.10 12.18
CA ALA A 318 -12.82 -3.16 10.97
C ALA A 318 -13.27 -4.30 10.04
N ASP A 319 -13.56 -5.48 10.57
CA ASP A 319 -14.05 -6.64 9.81
C ASP A 319 -15.43 -6.35 9.18
N GLU A 320 -16.34 -5.73 9.92
CA GLU A 320 -17.64 -5.28 9.41
C GLU A 320 -17.47 -4.29 8.26
N ALA A 321 -16.58 -3.30 8.43
CA ALA A 321 -16.27 -2.31 7.40
C ALA A 321 -15.60 -2.92 6.17
N ASN A 322 -14.82 -3.98 6.35
CA ASN A 322 -14.13 -4.70 5.31
C ASN A 322 -15.07 -5.60 4.49
N GLY A 323 -16.13 -6.13 5.12
CA GLY A 323 -17.15 -6.97 4.49
C GLY A 323 -18.31 -6.22 3.83
N THR A 324 -18.59 -4.98 4.25
CA THR A 324 -19.72 -4.18 3.73
C THR A 324 -19.25 -3.05 2.80
N ARG A 325 -19.82 -2.96 1.59
CA ARG A 325 -19.63 -1.82 0.68
C ARG A 325 -20.98 -1.40 0.05
N PRO A 326 -21.43 -0.13 0.22
CA PRO A 326 -20.87 0.89 1.10
C PRO A 326 -21.00 0.52 2.58
N PRO A 327 -20.08 0.94 3.46
CA PRO A 327 -20.23 0.73 4.89
C PRO A 327 -21.52 1.44 5.37
N THR A 328 -22.41 0.71 6.05
CA THR A 328 -23.65 1.27 6.58
C THR A 328 -23.40 1.88 7.96
N GLY A 329 -23.71 3.16 8.14
CA GLY A 329 -23.70 3.84 9.43
C GLY A 329 -22.51 4.78 9.68
N THR A 330 -22.68 5.70 10.62
CA THR A 330 -21.59 6.55 11.12
C THR A 330 -20.65 5.68 11.95
N PRO A 331 -19.32 5.72 11.73
CA PRO A 331 -18.37 4.99 12.57
C PRO A 331 -18.63 5.32 14.03
N ARG A 332 -18.91 4.30 14.83
CA ARG A 332 -18.91 4.45 16.28
C ARG A 332 -17.45 4.59 16.67
N ALA A 333 -17.00 5.80 16.99
CA ALA A 333 -15.64 5.98 17.47
C ALA A 333 -15.47 5.12 18.74
N ALA A 334 -14.66 4.07 18.65
CA ALA A 334 -14.23 3.37 19.84
C ALA A 334 -13.41 4.34 20.69
N ARG A 335 -13.52 4.24 22.01
CA ARG A 335 -12.51 4.89 22.85
C ARG A 335 -11.19 4.22 22.55
N TRP A 336 -10.16 5.03 22.29
CA TRP A 336 -8.81 4.50 22.17
C TRP A 336 -8.48 3.62 23.37
N ALA A 337 -7.93 2.44 23.07
CA ALA A 337 -7.36 1.52 24.04
C ALA A 337 -5.93 1.18 23.61
N ARG A 338 -5.11 0.80 24.58
CA ARG A 338 -3.77 0.29 24.29
C ARG A 338 -3.88 -1.01 23.47
N PRO A 339 -2.95 -1.25 22.52
CA PRO A 339 -2.94 -2.51 21.79
C PRO A 339 -2.60 -3.65 22.75
N ASP A 340 -3.52 -4.60 22.90
CA ASP A 340 -3.28 -5.82 23.66
C ASP A 340 -2.41 -6.79 22.86
N ALA A 341 -1.55 -7.54 23.57
CA ALA A 341 -0.84 -8.66 22.99
C ALA A 341 -1.82 -9.82 22.74
N LEU A 342 -1.82 -10.35 21.52
CA LEU A 342 -2.53 -11.59 21.20
C LEU A 342 -1.77 -12.82 21.71
N LEU A 343 -0.46 -12.67 21.92
CA LEU A 343 0.43 -13.68 22.50
C LEU A 343 1.53 -12.95 23.29
N ALA A 344 1.81 -13.42 24.50
CA ALA A 344 2.99 -13.03 25.26
C ALA A 344 3.56 -14.28 25.92
N LEU A 345 4.79 -14.64 25.56
CA LEU A 345 5.54 -15.76 26.10
C LEU A 345 6.75 -15.21 26.87
N PRO A 346 6.95 -15.58 28.15
CA PRO A 346 8.13 -15.16 28.89
C PRO A 346 9.38 -15.86 28.34
N ALA A 347 10.56 -15.33 28.71
CA ALA A 347 11.81 -16.01 28.42
C ALA A 347 11.89 -17.35 29.17
N GLU A 348 12.42 -18.38 28.53
CA GLU A 348 12.57 -19.73 29.09
C GLU A 348 13.90 -20.34 28.63
N GLY A 349 14.86 -20.49 29.55
CA GLY A 349 16.21 -20.95 29.22
C GLY A 349 16.90 -20.01 28.24
N GLU A 350 17.39 -20.55 27.11
CA GLU A 350 18.00 -19.79 26.01
C GLU A 350 16.97 -19.17 25.05
N ARG A 351 15.67 -19.41 25.25
CA ARG A 351 14.63 -18.81 24.44
C ARG A 351 14.24 -17.45 25.02
N PRO A 352 14.42 -16.35 24.28
CA PRO A 352 14.00 -15.03 24.74
C PRO A 352 12.47 -14.94 24.84
N ALA A 353 12.00 -13.87 25.49
CA ALA A 353 10.58 -13.55 25.50
C ALA A 353 10.08 -13.25 24.07
N LEU A 354 8.81 -13.52 23.81
CA LEU A 354 8.16 -13.27 22.53
C LEU A 354 6.82 -12.59 22.76
N VAL A 355 6.53 -11.52 22.02
CA VAL A 355 5.23 -10.84 22.07
C VAL A 355 4.68 -10.69 20.66
N ALA A 356 3.41 -11.06 20.45
CA ALA A 356 2.71 -10.84 19.20
C ALA A 356 1.55 -9.85 19.38
N ARG A 357 1.53 -8.79 18.56
CA ARG A 357 0.53 -7.72 18.58
C ARG A 357 -0.10 -7.55 17.21
N ARG A 358 -1.33 -7.03 17.18
CA ARG A 358 -1.97 -6.62 15.92
C ARG A 358 -1.17 -5.49 15.28
N ALA A 359 -1.00 -5.58 13.97
CA ALA A 359 -0.43 -4.53 13.12
C ALA A 359 -1.43 -4.17 12.02
N GLY A 360 -2.62 -3.75 12.44
CA GLY A 360 -3.78 -3.57 11.55
C GLY A 360 -4.82 -4.68 11.70
N ASP A 361 -5.73 -4.71 10.75
CA ASP A 361 -6.83 -5.66 10.64
C ASP A 361 -6.38 -7.04 10.12
N HIS A 362 -5.29 -7.11 9.34
CA HIS A 362 -4.83 -8.34 8.68
C HIS A 362 -3.33 -8.64 8.85
N HIS A 363 -2.66 -8.03 9.83
CA HIS A 363 -1.27 -8.39 10.13
C HIS A 363 -1.04 -8.67 11.62
N LEU A 364 -0.19 -9.65 11.89
CA LEU A 364 0.37 -9.94 13.21
C LEU A 364 1.86 -9.59 13.19
N LEU A 365 2.28 -8.67 14.07
CA LEU A 365 3.70 -8.42 14.30
C LEU A 365 4.15 -9.23 15.52
N VAL A 366 5.12 -10.11 15.32
CA VAL A 366 5.81 -10.86 16.37
C VAL A 366 7.14 -10.20 16.65
N GLU A 367 7.44 -9.88 17.90
CA GLU A 367 8.72 -9.32 18.34
C GLU A 367 9.39 -10.29 19.33
N VAL A 368 10.70 -10.49 19.18
CA VAL A 368 11.47 -11.49 19.92
C VAL A 368 12.61 -10.82 20.70
N GLY A 369 12.76 -11.16 21.97
CA GLY A 369 13.86 -10.71 22.84
C GLY A 369 13.80 -9.26 23.28
N PRO A 370 14.85 -8.75 23.93
CA PRO A 370 15.00 -7.32 24.21
C PRO A 370 15.24 -6.53 22.91
N ALA A 371 15.15 -5.21 22.98
CA ALA A 371 15.42 -4.31 21.86
C ALA A 371 16.95 -4.14 21.65
N GLU A 372 17.62 -5.23 21.30
CA GLU A 372 19.07 -5.32 21.10
C GLU A 372 19.39 -6.01 19.78
N LEU A 373 20.55 -5.71 19.20
CA LEU A 373 21.05 -6.39 18.01
C LEU A 373 21.72 -7.71 18.41
N ASP A 374 20.97 -8.81 18.31
CA ASP A 374 21.44 -10.15 18.65
C ASP A 374 21.24 -11.12 17.48
N LEU A 375 22.34 -11.74 17.03
CA LEU A 375 22.33 -12.72 15.94
C LEU A 375 21.56 -13.99 16.32
N ALA A 376 21.59 -14.41 17.59
CA ALA A 376 20.82 -15.56 18.07
C ALA A 376 19.31 -15.28 17.97
N VAL A 377 18.87 -14.07 18.34
CA VAL A 377 17.49 -13.62 18.15
C VAL A 377 17.12 -13.58 16.67
N ARG A 378 17.98 -13.01 15.83
CA ARG A 378 17.74 -12.97 14.37
C ARG A 378 17.59 -14.37 13.78
N LEU A 379 18.43 -15.31 14.21
CA LEU A 379 18.36 -16.71 13.80
C LEU A 379 17.06 -17.36 14.27
N GLN A 380 16.62 -17.13 15.51
CA GLN A 380 15.34 -17.62 16.01
C GLN A 380 14.15 -17.06 15.23
N VAL A 381 14.17 -15.78 14.85
CA VAL A 381 13.14 -15.18 13.97
C VAL A 381 13.10 -15.90 12.62
N HIS A 382 14.26 -16.22 12.03
CA HIS A 382 14.32 -16.98 10.78
C HIS A 382 13.70 -18.37 10.92
N LEU A 383 14.10 -19.10 11.96
CA LEU A 383 13.59 -20.44 12.24
C LEU A 383 12.09 -20.42 12.57
N LEU A 384 11.61 -19.38 13.26
CA LEU A 384 10.20 -19.17 13.51
C LEU A 384 9.43 -18.94 12.21
N ALA A 385 9.94 -18.11 11.31
CA ALA A 385 9.32 -17.87 10.01
C ALA A 385 9.21 -19.18 9.20
N GLN A 386 10.26 -20.01 9.20
CA GLN A 386 10.25 -21.33 8.57
C GLN A 386 9.26 -22.30 9.24
N ALA A 387 9.23 -22.33 10.57
CA ALA A 387 8.37 -23.23 11.33
C ALA A 387 6.89 -22.87 11.25
N VAL A 388 6.56 -21.57 11.20
CA VAL A 388 5.20 -21.10 10.90
C VAL A 388 4.84 -21.49 9.46
N GLY A 389 5.75 -21.31 8.51
CA GLY A 389 5.55 -21.66 7.10
C GLY A 389 4.48 -20.80 6.44
N THR A 390 3.68 -21.41 5.57
CA THR A 390 2.58 -20.77 4.84
C THR A 390 1.27 -21.55 5.03
N PRO A 391 0.71 -21.61 6.25
CA PRO A 391 -0.57 -22.26 6.48
C PRO A 391 -1.65 -21.56 5.65
N ASP A 392 -2.74 -22.28 5.34
CA ASP A 392 -3.84 -21.68 4.58
C ASP A 392 -4.34 -20.41 5.28
N GLY A 393 -4.42 -19.32 4.51
CA GLY A 393 -4.73 -17.99 5.00
C GLY A 393 -3.54 -17.09 5.32
N VAL A 394 -2.30 -17.57 5.45
CA VAL A 394 -1.12 -16.68 5.46
C VAL A 394 -0.78 -16.26 4.03
N VAL A 395 -0.79 -14.96 3.79
CA VAL A 395 -0.53 -14.36 2.46
C VAL A 395 0.94 -14.01 2.32
N GLU A 396 1.57 -13.55 3.39
CA GLU A 396 2.95 -13.07 3.34
C GLU A 396 3.62 -13.15 4.71
N SER A 397 4.93 -13.35 4.69
CA SER A 397 5.79 -13.45 5.87
C SER A 397 7.04 -12.61 5.63
N VAL A 398 7.28 -11.62 6.49
CA VAL A 398 8.42 -10.70 6.36
C VAL A 398 9.24 -10.69 7.63
N GLU A 399 10.48 -11.15 7.51
CA GLU A 399 11.47 -11.13 8.57
C GLU A 399 12.11 -9.74 8.70
N GLY A 400 12.09 -9.20 9.91
CA GLY A 400 12.92 -8.07 10.32
C GLY A 400 14.14 -8.54 11.12
N VAL A 401 14.81 -7.61 11.79
CA VAL A 401 16.00 -7.91 12.61
C VAL A 401 15.65 -8.82 13.79
N ARG A 402 14.61 -8.44 14.54
CA ARG A 402 14.12 -9.15 15.73
C ARG A 402 12.60 -9.33 15.73
N SER A 403 12.01 -9.31 14.55
CA SER A 403 10.56 -9.35 14.38
C SER A 403 10.14 -10.15 13.15
N LEU A 404 8.92 -10.65 13.17
CA LEU A 404 8.27 -11.32 12.05
C LEU A 404 6.89 -10.70 11.83
N LEU A 405 6.66 -10.09 10.66
CA LEU A 405 5.34 -9.60 10.26
C LEU A 405 4.65 -10.66 9.39
N LEU A 406 3.47 -11.10 9.81
CA LEU A 406 2.66 -12.08 9.10
C LEU A 406 1.40 -11.41 8.60
N ALA A 407 1.18 -11.40 7.29
CA ALA A 407 -0.05 -10.94 6.66
C ALA A 407 -1.00 -12.13 6.44
N VAL A 408 -2.28 -11.93 6.71
CA VAL A 408 -3.31 -12.97 6.52
C VAL A 408 -4.43 -12.50 5.61
N ASP A 409 -5.12 -13.48 5.04
CA ASP A 409 -6.50 -13.33 4.63
C ASP A 409 -7.39 -13.58 5.85
N GLU A 410 -7.94 -12.52 6.44
CA GLU A 410 -8.69 -12.61 7.70
C GLU A 410 -9.95 -13.49 7.58
N THR A 411 -10.49 -13.64 6.36
CA THR A 411 -11.67 -14.48 6.12
C THR A 411 -11.37 -15.98 6.23
N ARG A 412 -10.10 -16.34 6.07
CA ARG A 412 -9.61 -17.73 6.17
C ARG A 412 -8.87 -18.00 7.48
N LEU A 413 -8.13 -17.02 7.99
CA LEU A 413 -7.27 -17.18 9.16
C LEU A 413 -7.32 -15.98 10.10
N PRO A 414 -8.14 -16.03 11.18
CA PRO A 414 -8.18 -14.98 12.18
C PRO A 414 -6.84 -14.85 12.95
N LEU A 415 -6.43 -13.60 13.23
CA LEU A 415 -5.17 -13.33 13.93
C LEU A 415 -5.00 -14.06 15.28
N PRO A 416 -6.03 -14.22 16.14
CA PRO A 416 -5.90 -14.99 17.37
C PRO A 416 -5.59 -16.49 17.14
N HIS A 417 -6.01 -17.05 16.00
CA HIS A 417 -5.65 -18.41 15.62
C HIS A 417 -4.19 -18.47 15.17
N LEU A 418 -3.76 -17.54 14.31
CA LEU A 418 -2.36 -17.43 13.89
C LEU A 418 -1.41 -17.26 15.09
N ALA A 419 -1.79 -16.47 16.10
CA ALA A 419 -1.02 -16.31 17.33
C ALA A 419 -0.78 -17.64 18.06
N LYS A 420 -1.76 -18.57 18.04
CA LYS A 420 -1.57 -19.93 18.59
C LYS A 420 -0.60 -20.75 17.75
N THR A 421 -0.68 -20.65 16.42
CA THR A 421 0.28 -21.29 15.50
C THR A 421 1.70 -20.79 15.75
N VAL A 422 1.89 -19.49 15.94
CA VAL A 422 3.18 -18.88 16.30
C VAL A 422 3.69 -19.45 17.64
N ALA A 423 2.83 -19.56 18.65
CA ALA A 423 3.22 -20.13 19.95
C ALA A 423 3.67 -21.59 19.84
N GLN A 424 2.97 -22.40 19.05
CA GLN A 424 3.33 -23.80 18.79
C GLN A 424 4.66 -23.91 18.03
N ALA A 425 4.84 -23.11 16.98
CA ALA A 425 6.08 -23.06 16.21
C ALA A 425 7.27 -22.63 17.09
N TRP A 426 7.07 -21.61 17.94
CA TRP A 426 8.08 -21.13 18.88
C TRP A 426 8.54 -22.21 19.87
N GLN A 427 7.59 -22.97 20.43
CA GLN A 427 7.90 -24.06 21.35
C GLN A 427 8.65 -25.21 20.68
N GLY A 428 8.39 -25.45 19.38
CA GLY A 428 9.00 -26.49 18.58
C GLY A 428 10.37 -26.17 17.97
N LEU A 429 10.89 -24.95 18.17
CA LEU A 429 12.18 -24.56 17.57
C LEU A 429 13.34 -25.42 18.09
N PRO A 430 14.26 -25.86 17.20
CA PRO A 430 15.45 -26.60 17.61
C PRO A 430 16.38 -25.73 18.45
N ALA A 431 17.31 -26.37 19.18
CA ALA A 431 18.39 -25.66 19.84
C ALA A 431 19.29 -24.97 18.79
N LEU A 432 19.70 -23.73 19.01
CA LEU A 432 20.48 -22.98 18.02
C LEU A 432 21.84 -23.63 17.73
N SER A 433 22.42 -24.31 18.72
CA SER A 433 23.66 -25.08 18.58
C SER A 433 23.57 -26.25 17.60
N THR A 434 22.37 -26.68 17.21
CA THR A 434 22.15 -27.77 16.25
C THR A 434 21.75 -27.28 14.86
N VAL A 435 21.69 -25.96 14.64
CA VAL A 435 21.19 -25.36 13.40
C VAL A 435 22.35 -25.04 12.47
N GLU A 436 22.27 -25.56 11.25
CA GLU A 436 23.14 -25.19 10.14
C GLU A 436 22.30 -24.53 9.04
N LEU A 437 22.80 -23.41 8.48
CA LEU A 437 22.12 -22.68 7.41
C LEU A 437 23.05 -22.48 6.21
N PRO A 438 22.50 -22.52 4.97
CA PRO A 438 23.27 -22.13 3.81
C PRO A 438 23.60 -20.63 3.89
N ALA A 439 24.89 -20.30 3.82
CA ALA A 439 25.38 -18.93 3.76
C ALA A 439 25.98 -18.65 2.39
N ARG A 440 25.65 -17.49 1.82
CA ARG A 440 26.29 -16.98 0.61
C ARG A 440 27.13 -15.76 0.97
N GLU A 441 28.42 -15.85 0.72
CA GLU A 441 29.30 -14.70 0.78
C GLU A 441 29.19 -13.87 -0.50
N VAL A 442 29.05 -12.55 -0.36
CA VAL A 442 28.95 -11.62 -1.49
C VAL A 442 29.94 -10.48 -1.25
N ALA A 443 30.97 -10.39 -2.10
CA ALA A 443 31.89 -9.27 -2.11
C ALA A 443 31.35 -8.17 -3.04
N LEU A 444 31.07 -6.99 -2.50
CA LEU A 444 30.58 -5.83 -3.26
C LEU A 444 31.64 -4.71 -3.27
N PRO A 445 31.91 -4.08 -4.42
CA PRO A 445 32.77 -2.89 -4.45
C PRO A 445 32.05 -1.72 -3.78
N ILE A 446 32.78 -0.98 -2.92
CA ILE A 446 32.29 0.25 -2.27
C ILE A 446 33.16 1.43 -2.70
N ALA A 447 32.52 2.53 -3.11
CA ALA A 447 33.17 3.82 -3.30
C ALA A 447 32.98 4.64 -2.02
N PHE A 448 34.07 4.91 -1.31
CA PHE A 448 34.05 5.84 -0.19
C PHE A 448 34.02 7.28 -0.71
N ASP A 449 33.24 8.14 -0.05
CA ASP A 449 33.17 9.58 -0.34
C ASP A 449 32.68 9.93 -1.76
N ASP A 450 31.77 9.12 -2.31
CA ASP A 450 31.20 9.37 -3.63
C ASP A 450 30.44 10.71 -3.69
N PRO A 451 30.64 11.55 -4.71
CA PRO A 451 29.93 12.83 -4.87
C PRO A 451 28.40 12.73 -4.79
N ALA A 452 27.81 11.61 -5.21
CA ALA A 452 26.37 11.39 -5.14
C ALA A 452 25.86 11.33 -3.69
N ALA A 453 26.67 10.85 -2.73
CA ALA A 453 26.32 10.86 -1.32
C ALA A 453 26.23 12.29 -0.77
N HIS A 454 27.20 13.14 -1.12
CA HIS A 454 27.20 14.57 -0.75
C HIS A 454 26.04 15.32 -1.38
N GLU A 455 25.72 15.03 -2.64
CA GLU A 455 24.56 15.60 -3.31
C GLU A 455 23.26 15.23 -2.59
N ALA A 456 23.10 13.97 -2.17
CA ALA A 456 21.94 13.53 -1.42
C ALA A 456 21.81 14.26 -0.07
N MET A 457 22.91 14.41 0.68
CA MET A 457 22.93 15.17 1.94
C MET A 457 22.58 16.65 1.73
N THR A 458 23.12 17.27 0.68
CA THR A 458 22.84 18.67 0.33
C THR A 458 21.38 18.87 -0.04
N ARG A 459 20.80 17.96 -0.84
CA ARG A 459 19.37 18.00 -1.17
C ARG A 459 18.51 17.86 0.08
N TYR A 460 18.86 16.98 1.02
CA TYR A 460 18.14 16.84 2.28
C TYR A 460 18.15 18.16 3.08
N GLN A 461 19.31 18.76 3.28
CA GLN A 461 19.46 20.04 4.00
C GLN A 461 18.66 21.20 3.39
N ASN A 462 18.45 21.18 2.07
CA ASN A 462 17.76 22.26 1.36
C ASN A 462 16.24 22.05 1.20
N SER A 463 15.72 20.84 1.42
CA SER A 463 14.35 20.45 1.06
C SER A 463 13.49 19.88 2.20
N VAL A 464 14.11 19.65 3.36
CA VAL A 464 13.48 19.17 4.60
C VAL A 464 13.68 20.23 5.66
#